data_AF-A0A2J6T3D3-F1
#
_entry.id   AF-A0A2J6T3D3-F1
#
_cell.length_a   1.000
_cell.length_b   1.000
_cell.length_c   1.000
_cell.angle_alpha   90.00
_cell.angle_beta   90.00
_cell.angle_gamma   90.00
#
_symmetry.space_group_name_H-M   'P 1'
#
loop_
_entity.id
_entity.type
_entity.pdbx_description
1 polymer ?
#
loop_
_entity_poly.entity_id
_entity_poly.type
_entity_poly.pdbx_seq_one_letter_code
_entity_poly.pdbx_strand_id
1 'polypeptide(L)'
;MKSLLLLTFLSAVSGLPRPSLFTENPALSSKSLLTRETPAAAAANTTASSCSQAVLALASGIQSNIADQNNELATVTALGNVLAQNPMDLTLYSATQASLLSFVQKGIQIREENQRIAPAGNAAIAGLATVAMAQVAELSLTVSLALGGNGTDVAKANATVETLKGDFKGGIKQNMMNLAAATANCTMSAATGSTAAKSVAY
;
A
#
# COMPACT_ATOMS: atom_id res chain seq x y z
N MET A 1 -2.21 16.57 31.28
CA MET A 1 -1.20 15.48 31.28
C MET A 1 -0.32 15.70 30.07
N LYS A 2 0.96 15.95 30.29
CA LYS A 2 1.98 16.20 29.26
C LYS A 2 2.42 14.87 28.66
N SER A 3 2.41 14.75 27.34
CA SER A 3 3.32 13.83 26.65
C SER A 3 3.85 14.53 25.41
N LEU A 4 5.10 14.96 25.54
CA LEU A 4 5.91 15.66 24.56
C LEU A 4 6.61 14.57 23.74
N LEU A 5 6.13 14.27 22.54
CA LEU A 5 6.86 13.41 21.61
C LEU A 5 7.78 14.30 20.75
N LEU A 6 9.03 14.38 21.16
CA LEU A 6 10.12 15.01 20.43
C LEU A 6 10.62 14.02 19.38
N LEU A 7 10.24 14.21 18.11
CA LEU A 7 10.84 13.47 17.00
C LEU A 7 11.96 14.32 16.38
N THR A 8 13.17 14.17 16.91
CA THR A 8 14.40 14.60 16.24
C THR A 8 14.80 13.57 15.21
N PHE A 9 14.75 13.93 13.92
CA PHE A 9 15.58 13.31 12.90
C PHE A 9 16.45 14.38 12.25
N LEU A 10 17.70 14.43 12.70
CA LEU A 10 18.81 15.09 12.04
C LEU A 10 19.64 14.00 11.38
N SER A 11 19.74 14.00 10.06
CA SER A 11 20.84 13.36 9.32
C SER A 11 20.92 13.96 7.92
N ALA A 12 21.87 14.87 7.76
CA ALA A 12 22.37 15.32 6.49
C ALA A 12 23.19 14.18 5.85
N VAL A 13 22.82 13.75 4.65
CA VAL A 13 23.69 12.90 3.82
C VAL A 13 24.30 13.80 2.75
N SER A 14 25.54 14.22 3.00
CA SER A 14 26.41 14.83 2.00
C SER A 14 27.22 13.72 1.33
N GLY A 15 27.33 13.74 -0.01
CA GLY A 15 28.37 12.99 -0.73
C GLY A 15 27.87 12.10 -1.86
N LEU A 16 27.60 12.71 -3.02
CA LEU A 16 27.58 11.99 -4.30
C LEU A 16 28.99 12.04 -4.92
N PRO A 17 29.63 10.90 -5.23
CA PRO A 17 30.78 10.90 -6.13
C PRO A 17 30.34 10.89 -7.60
N ARG A 18 31.03 11.73 -8.39
CA ARG A 18 30.97 11.82 -9.87
C ARG A 18 31.36 10.47 -10.54
N PRO A 19 30.75 10.10 -11.68
CA PRO A 19 31.23 9.00 -12.50
C PRO A 19 32.46 9.41 -13.32
N SER A 20 33.50 8.56 -13.30
CA SER A 20 34.66 8.67 -14.19
C SER A 20 34.42 7.86 -15.47
N LEU A 21 34.55 8.53 -16.60
CA LEU A 21 34.74 7.98 -17.95
C LEU A 21 36.21 7.58 -18.12
N PHE A 22 36.48 6.44 -18.76
CA PHE A 22 37.71 5.97 -19.46
C PHE A 22 37.59 4.42 -19.52
N THR A 23 37.98 3.60 -20.50
CA THR A 23 38.22 3.63 -21.95
C THR A 23 38.34 2.12 -22.36
N GLU A 24 38.17 1.86 -23.66
CA GLU A 24 38.09 0.60 -24.43
C GLU A 24 39.08 -0.57 -24.19
N ASN A 25 38.58 -1.82 -24.40
CA ASN A 25 39.06 -3.04 -25.14
C ASN A 25 40.55 -3.50 -25.14
N PRO A 26 40.93 -4.78 -25.47
CA PRO A 26 40.21 -5.84 -26.21
C PRO A 26 40.36 -7.32 -25.70
N ALA A 27 39.79 -8.22 -26.53
CA ALA A 27 39.63 -9.68 -26.52
C ALA A 27 40.79 -10.62 -26.12
N LEU A 28 40.40 -11.83 -25.67
CA LEU A 28 41.03 -13.15 -25.87
C LEU A 28 39.95 -14.22 -25.61
N SER A 29 39.36 -14.85 -26.64
CA SER A 29 39.77 -16.10 -27.28
C SER A 29 40.11 -17.25 -26.32
N SER A 30 39.17 -18.20 -26.18
CA SER A 30 39.48 -19.63 -26.06
C SER A 30 38.26 -20.47 -26.45
N LYS A 31 38.44 -21.26 -27.51
CA LYS A 31 37.56 -22.35 -27.93
C LYS A 31 37.57 -23.44 -26.87
N SER A 32 36.40 -23.98 -26.51
CA SER A 32 36.31 -25.35 -26.00
C SER A 32 35.01 -26.02 -26.45
N LEU A 33 35.15 -27.30 -26.75
CA LEU A 33 34.26 -28.17 -27.49
C LEU A 33 33.00 -28.59 -26.71
N LEU A 34 31.91 -28.75 -27.47
CA LEU A 34 30.94 -29.86 -27.44
C LEU A 34 30.69 -30.61 -26.10
N THR A 35 29.55 -30.32 -25.49
CA THR A 35 28.54 -31.34 -25.14
C THR A 35 27.18 -30.66 -24.98
N ARG A 36 26.32 -30.79 -25.99
CA ARG A 36 24.89 -30.41 -25.91
C ARG A 36 24.13 -31.59 -25.32
N GLU A 37 24.19 -31.75 -24.01
CA GLU A 37 23.15 -32.48 -23.29
C GLU A 37 21.95 -31.54 -23.22
N THR A 38 20.89 -31.91 -23.92
CA THR A 38 19.59 -31.25 -23.80
C THR A 38 19.03 -31.66 -22.44
N PRO A 39 18.92 -30.79 -21.42
CA PRO A 39 18.11 -31.14 -20.28
C PRO A 39 16.68 -31.19 -20.80
N ALA A 40 16.09 -32.38 -20.78
CA ALA A 40 14.66 -32.51 -20.88
C ALA A 40 14.06 -31.54 -19.85
N ALA A 41 13.40 -30.49 -20.35
CA ALA A 41 12.58 -29.63 -19.52
C ALA A 41 11.47 -30.52 -18.96
N ALA A 42 11.73 -31.11 -17.79
CA ALA A 42 10.69 -31.55 -16.91
C ALA A 42 9.88 -30.30 -16.61
N ALA A 43 8.77 -30.14 -17.32
CA ALA A 43 7.71 -29.25 -16.91
C ALA A 43 7.30 -29.73 -15.52
N ALA A 44 7.91 -29.14 -14.50
CA ALA A 44 7.55 -29.31 -13.13
C ALA A 44 6.15 -28.70 -13.02
N ASN A 45 5.15 -29.54 -13.26
CA ASN A 45 3.76 -29.25 -12.97
C ASN A 45 3.62 -29.29 -11.44
N THR A 46 4.30 -28.38 -10.76
CA THR A 46 4.16 -28.16 -9.32
C THR A 46 2.80 -27.52 -9.15
N THR A 47 1.79 -28.36 -8.93
CA THR A 47 0.53 -27.93 -8.34
C THR A 47 0.86 -27.11 -7.09
N ALA A 48 0.55 -25.82 -7.11
CA ALA A 48 0.85 -24.92 -6.02
C ALA A 48 0.27 -25.47 -4.71
N SER A 49 1.14 -25.72 -3.72
CA SER A 49 0.75 -26.23 -2.41
C SER A 49 -0.15 -25.25 -1.69
N SER A 50 -0.90 -25.69 -0.68
CA SER A 50 -1.68 -24.77 0.16
C SER A 50 -0.79 -23.70 0.79
N CYS A 51 -1.32 -22.48 0.94
CA CYS A 51 -0.58 -21.41 1.61
C CYS A 51 -0.30 -21.76 3.06
N SER A 52 0.89 -21.41 3.55
CA SER A 52 1.21 -21.52 4.98
C SER A 52 0.32 -20.59 5.80
N GLN A 53 0.13 -20.90 7.09
CA GLN A 53 -0.67 -20.06 7.98
C GLN A 53 -0.17 -18.60 8.04
N ALA A 54 1.14 -18.39 7.93
CA ALA A 54 1.72 -17.06 7.91
C ALA A 54 1.41 -16.30 6.61
N VAL A 55 1.40 -16.97 5.46
CA VAL A 55 0.97 -16.36 4.19
C VAL A 55 -0.53 -16.05 4.21
N LEU A 56 -1.36 -16.93 4.78
CA LEU A 56 -2.79 -16.68 4.95
C LEU A 56 -3.06 -15.48 5.87
N ALA A 57 -2.30 -15.36 6.97
CA ALA A 57 -2.40 -14.21 7.88
C ALA A 57 -2.00 -12.91 7.17
N LEU A 58 -0.89 -12.91 6.42
CA LEU A 58 -0.47 -11.77 5.61
C LEU A 58 -1.53 -11.39 4.57
N ALA A 59 -2.07 -12.36 3.83
CA ALA A 59 -3.10 -12.12 2.83
C ALA A 59 -4.37 -11.49 3.45
N SER A 60 -4.79 -12.00 4.61
CA SER A 60 -5.92 -11.43 5.38
C SER A 60 -5.65 -9.99 5.80
N GLY A 61 -4.45 -9.71 6.33
CA GLY A 61 -4.06 -8.35 6.71
C GLY A 61 -3.98 -7.38 5.52
N ILE A 62 -3.51 -7.83 4.35
CA ILE A 62 -3.53 -7.04 3.11
C ILE A 62 -4.97 -6.78 2.65
N GLN A 63 -5.86 -7.77 2.74
CA GLN A 63 -7.28 -7.61 2.41
C GLN A 63 -7.97 -6.59 3.33
N SER A 64 -7.66 -6.63 4.63
CA SER A 64 -8.11 -5.63 5.61
C SER A 64 -7.64 -4.22 5.24
N ASN A 65 -6.39 -4.07 4.79
CA ASN A 65 -5.86 -2.80 4.31
C ASN A 65 -6.61 -2.28 3.08
N ILE A 66 -6.90 -3.14 2.10
CA ILE A 66 -7.69 -2.75 0.92
C ILE A 66 -9.09 -2.28 1.35
N ALA A 67 -9.73 -2.97 2.28
CA ALA A 67 -11.03 -2.57 2.80
C ALA A 67 -10.97 -1.20 3.50
N ASP A 68 -9.92 -0.94 4.27
CA ASP A 68 -9.69 0.33 4.94
C ASP A 68 -9.47 1.48 3.95
N GLN A 69 -8.64 1.27 2.91
CA GLN A 69 -8.40 2.29 1.88
C GLN A 69 -9.65 2.59 1.03
N ASN A 70 -10.57 1.64 0.89
CA ASN A 70 -11.89 1.92 0.31
C ASN A 70 -12.72 2.86 1.21
N ASN A 71 -12.62 2.72 2.54
CA ASN A 71 -13.24 3.66 3.48
C ASN A 71 -12.55 5.03 3.44
N GLU A 72 -11.22 5.09 3.33
CA GLU A 72 -10.47 6.34 3.13
C GLU A 72 -10.95 7.07 1.87
N LEU A 73 -11.04 6.35 0.74
CA LEU A 73 -11.50 6.89 -0.54
C LEU A 73 -12.96 7.38 -0.50
N ALA A 74 -13.85 6.60 0.14
CA ALA A 74 -15.24 7.00 0.32
C ALA A 74 -15.35 8.26 1.19
N THR A 75 -14.59 8.32 2.29
CA THR A 75 -14.64 9.43 3.25
C THR A 75 -14.05 10.72 2.67
N VAL A 76 -12.93 10.65 1.96
CA VAL A 76 -12.36 11.85 1.29
C VAL A 76 -13.25 12.35 0.15
N THR A 77 -13.99 11.44 -0.51
CA THR A 77 -15.01 11.82 -1.49
C THR A 77 -16.17 12.55 -0.82
N ALA A 78 -16.66 12.03 0.32
CA ALA A 78 -17.68 12.71 1.12
C ALA A 78 -17.20 14.10 1.59
N LEU A 79 -15.95 14.23 2.01
CA LEU A 79 -15.37 15.52 2.41
C LEU A 79 -15.37 16.53 1.26
N GLY A 80 -15.02 16.10 0.05
CA GLY A 80 -15.14 16.90 -1.17
C GLY A 80 -16.58 17.37 -1.44
N ASN A 81 -17.57 16.51 -1.19
CA ASN A 81 -18.98 16.89 -1.32
C ASN A 81 -19.40 17.95 -0.29
N VAL A 82 -18.86 17.87 0.94
CA VAL A 82 -19.11 18.90 1.97
C VAL A 82 -18.49 20.23 1.57
N LEU A 83 -17.26 20.23 1.04
CA LEU A 83 -16.58 21.44 0.53
C LEU A 83 -17.35 22.15 -0.58
N ALA A 84 -18.14 21.41 -1.37
CA ALA A 84 -18.93 21.95 -2.48
C ALA A 84 -20.26 22.58 -2.03
N GLN A 85 -20.66 22.45 -0.76
CA GLN A 85 -21.92 23.00 -0.25
C GLN A 85 -21.86 24.53 -0.12
N ASN A 86 -23.01 25.19 -0.27
CA ASN A 86 -23.16 26.62 -0.07
C ASN A 86 -24.49 26.95 0.65
N PRO A 87 -24.47 27.37 1.93
CA PRO A 87 -23.28 27.48 2.78
C PRO A 87 -22.69 26.09 3.13
N MET A 88 -21.39 26.04 3.39
CA MET A 88 -20.70 24.83 3.82
C MET A 88 -21.10 24.44 5.25
N ASP A 89 -21.50 23.18 5.46
CA ASP A 89 -21.74 22.65 6.81
C ASP A 89 -20.40 22.34 7.51
N LEU A 90 -19.96 23.26 8.36
CA LEU A 90 -18.70 23.15 9.10
C LEU A 90 -18.69 22.00 10.13
N THR A 91 -19.86 21.64 10.67
CA THR A 91 -19.97 20.54 11.64
C THR A 91 -19.76 19.22 10.92
N LEU A 92 -20.46 19.03 9.79
CA LEU A 92 -20.29 17.86 8.96
C LEU A 92 -18.88 17.78 8.36
N TYR A 93 -18.29 18.91 7.97
CA TYR A 93 -16.91 18.96 7.49
C TYR A 93 -15.94 18.45 8.54
N SER A 94 -16.00 18.98 9.76
CA SER A 94 -15.11 18.58 10.86
C SER A 94 -15.30 17.10 11.23
N ALA A 95 -16.54 16.60 11.25
CA ALA A 95 -16.81 15.19 11.54
C ALA A 95 -16.27 14.25 10.45
N THR A 96 -16.41 14.65 9.18
CA THR A 96 -15.92 13.89 8.03
C THR A 96 -14.39 13.88 7.98
N GLN A 97 -13.74 15.01 8.26
CA GLN A 97 -12.28 15.11 8.34
C GLN A 97 -11.72 14.26 9.49
N ALA A 98 -12.36 14.27 10.67
CA ALA A 98 -11.95 13.41 11.79
C ALA A 98 -12.09 11.92 11.45
N SER A 99 -13.17 11.55 10.74
CA SER A 99 -13.37 10.17 10.26
C SER A 99 -12.26 9.77 9.27
N LEU A 100 -11.91 10.66 8.34
CA LEU A 100 -10.82 10.43 7.40
C LEU A 100 -9.48 10.21 8.12
N LEU A 101 -9.16 11.06 9.10
CA LEU A 101 -7.95 10.92 9.90
C LEU A 101 -7.90 9.58 10.65
N SER A 102 -9.05 9.13 11.19
CA SER A 102 -9.13 7.84 11.87
C SER A 102 -8.86 6.66 10.93
N PHE A 103 -9.38 6.70 9.69
CA PHE A 103 -9.07 5.66 8.71
C PHE A 103 -7.60 5.69 8.31
N VAL A 104 -7.03 6.85 8.01
CA VAL A 104 -5.60 6.97 7.67
C VAL A 104 -4.69 6.42 8.77
N GLN A 105 -4.99 6.72 10.04
CA GLN A 105 -4.24 6.17 11.17
C GLN A 105 -4.40 4.65 11.33
N LYS A 106 -5.61 4.12 11.11
CA LYS A 106 -5.88 2.68 11.14
C LYS A 106 -5.14 1.96 10.00
N GLY A 107 -5.17 2.53 8.80
CA GLY A 107 -4.42 2.04 7.65
C GLY A 107 -2.93 1.93 7.97
N ILE A 108 -2.35 2.92 8.65
CA ILE A 108 -0.95 2.88 9.10
C ILE A 108 -0.67 1.65 9.97
N GLN A 109 -1.48 1.44 11.01
CA GLN A 109 -1.30 0.32 11.91
C GLN A 109 -1.43 -1.03 11.20
N ILE A 110 -2.40 -1.18 10.28
CA ILE A 110 -2.57 -2.41 9.49
C ILE A 110 -1.32 -2.68 8.65
N ARG A 111 -0.72 -1.64 8.07
CA ARG A 111 0.43 -1.77 7.17
C ARG A 111 1.72 -2.08 7.91
N GLU A 112 1.93 -1.46 9.07
CA GLU A 112 3.00 -1.82 10.00
C GLU A 112 2.88 -3.29 10.43
N GLU A 113 1.68 -3.73 10.77
CA GLU A 113 1.41 -5.13 11.12
C GLU A 113 1.68 -6.08 9.96
N ASN A 114 1.23 -5.75 8.74
CA ASN A 114 1.51 -6.53 7.54
C ASN A 114 3.01 -6.68 7.27
N GLN A 115 3.79 -5.62 7.46
CA GLN A 115 5.25 -5.69 7.36
C GLN A 115 5.85 -6.59 8.45
N ARG A 116 5.34 -6.51 9.67
CA ARG A 116 5.81 -7.29 10.82
C ARG A 116 5.55 -8.79 10.65
N ILE A 117 4.40 -9.18 10.10
CA ILE A 117 4.01 -10.59 9.93
C ILE A 117 4.44 -11.20 8.58
N ALA A 118 4.99 -10.40 7.66
CA ALA A 118 5.40 -10.87 6.36
C ALA A 118 6.50 -11.95 6.50
N PRO A 119 6.28 -13.18 5.99
CA PRO A 119 7.30 -14.22 6.03
C PRO A 119 8.55 -13.78 5.26
N ALA A 120 9.73 -14.10 5.79
CA ALA A 120 10.98 -13.81 5.11
C ALA A 120 10.99 -14.39 3.68
N GLY A 121 11.42 -13.58 2.71
CA GLY A 121 11.43 -13.96 1.30
C GLY A 121 10.07 -13.90 0.59
N ASN A 122 9.00 -13.47 1.26
CA ASN A 122 7.72 -13.27 0.60
C ASN A 122 7.80 -12.10 -0.41
N ALA A 123 7.28 -12.31 -1.61
CA ALA A 123 7.37 -11.36 -2.71
C ALA A 123 6.63 -10.03 -2.46
N ALA A 124 5.67 -9.99 -1.52
CA ALA A 124 4.95 -8.78 -1.16
C ALA A 124 5.79 -7.75 -0.38
N ILE A 125 6.92 -8.15 0.22
CA ILE A 125 7.71 -7.29 1.14
C ILE A 125 8.10 -5.95 0.48
N ALA A 126 8.61 -5.98 -0.75
CA ALA A 126 9.03 -4.77 -1.45
C ALA A 126 7.84 -3.81 -1.67
N GLY A 127 6.70 -4.34 -2.09
CA GLY A 127 5.50 -3.54 -2.28
C GLY A 127 4.88 -3.03 -0.98
N LEU A 128 4.97 -3.79 0.13
CA LEU A 128 4.57 -3.33 1.46
C LEU A 128 5.44 -2.15 1.94
N ALA A 129 6.74 -2.13 1.59
CA ALA A 129 7.63 -1.02 1.91
C ALA A 129 7.29 0.25 1.11
N THR A 130 6.94 0.12 -0.18
CA THR A 130 6.47 1.25 -1.00
C THR A 130 5.25 1.92 -0.38
N VAL A 131 4.26 1.13 0.08
CA VAL A 131 3.05 1.70 0.68
C VAL A 131 3.39 2.43 1.98
N ALA A 132 4.31 1.93 2.82
CA ALA A 132 4.73 2.63 4.05
C ALA A 132 5.25 4.05 3.84
N MET A 133 6.01 4.29 2.77
CA MET A 133 6.51 5.64 2.49
C MET A 133 5.40 6.62 2.09
N ALA A 134 4.36 6.14 1.40
CA ALA A 134 3.25 7.00 0.95
C ALA A 134 2.40 7.55 2.12
N GLN A 135 2.32 6.82 3.24
CA GLN A 135 1.39 7.12 4.33
C GLN A 135 1.77 8.35 5.14
N VAL A 136 3.06 8.69 5.17
CA VAL A 136 3.53 9.93 5.80
C VAL A 136 2.96 11.14 5.04
N ALA A 137 2.93 11.07 3.71
CA ALA A 137 2.34 12.11 2.87
C ALA A 137 0.81 12.14 3.04
N GLU A 138 0.13 10.98 2.99
CA GLU A 138 -1.32 10.87 3.19
C GLU A 138 -1.77 11.44 4.55
N LEU A 139 -1.03 11.13 5.64
CA LEU A 139 -1.30 11.66 6.97
C LEU A 139 -1.10 13.17 7.01
N SER A 140 0.01 13.67 6.46
CA SER A 140 0.29 15.11 6.42
C SER A 140 -0.80 15.88 5.68
N LEU A 141 -1.24 15.36 4.52
CA LEU A 141 -2.33 15.95 3.74
C LEU A 141 -3.66 15.89 4.50
N THR A 142 -3.96 14.78 5.16
CA THR A 142 -5.19 14.62 5.95
C THR A 142 -5.26 15.58 7.14
N VAL A 143 -4.13 15.78 7.83
CA VAL A 143 -4.02 16.77 8.91
C VAL A 143 -4.15 18.20 8.37
N SER A 144 -3.64 18.49 7.17
CA SER A 144 -3.76 19.81 6.55
C SER A 144 -5.21 20.23 6.23
N LEU A 145 -6.15 19.28 6.19
CA LEU A 145 -7.58 19.52 6.00
C LEU A 145 -8.32 19.91 7.28
N ALA A 146 -7.67 19.91 8.45
CA ALA A 146 -8.31 20.35 9.69
C ALA A 146 -8.72 21.84 9.61
N LEU A 147 -9.87 22.18 10.17
CA LEU A 147 -10.32 23.58 10.25
C LEU A 147 -9.37 24.40 11.14
N GLY A 148 -8.93 25.56 10.62
CA GLY A 148 -8.25 26.58 11.42
C GLY A 148 -9.23 27.56 12.06
N GLY A 149 -8.73 28.45 12.92
CA GLY A 149 -9.53 29.51 13.56
C GLY A 149 -10.20 30.49 12.57
N ASN A 150 -9.73 30.51 11.32
CA ASN A 150 -10.29 31.33 10.22
C ASN A 150 -11.13 30.50 9.23
N GLY A 151 -11.51 29.26 9.57
CA GLY A 151 -12.17 28.32 8.66
C GLY A 151 -11.18 27.55 7.77
N THR A 152 -11.64 27.11 6.60
CA THR A 152 -10.85 26.36 5.59
C THR A 152 -10.74 27.17 4.29
N ASP A 153 -9.55 27.21 3.69
CA ASP A 153 -9.37 27.68 2.31
C ASP A 153 -9.93 26.59 1.38
N VAL A 154 -11.15 26.79 0.88
CA VAL A 154 -11.88 25.78 0.09
C VAL A 154 -11.12 25.38 -1.17
N ALA A 155 -10.43 26.32 -1.84
CA ALA A 155 -9.68 26.02 -3.05
C ALA A 155 -8.49 25.10 -2.76
N LYS A 156 -7.72 25.40 -1.72
CA LYS A 156 -6.62 24.53 -1.28
C LYS A 156 -7.12 23.18 -0.76
N ALA A 157 -8.21 23.18 0.02
CA ALA A 157 -8.79 21.95 0.55
C ALA A 157 -9.28 21.02 -0.58
N ASN A 158 -9.90 21.56 -1.63
CA ASN A 158 -10.28 20.79 -2.81
C ASN A 158 -9.07 20.17 -3.52
N ALA A 159 -7.96 20.92 -3.69
CA ALA A 159 -6.74 20.37 -4.29
C ALA A 159 -6.13 19.23 -3.44
N THR A 160 -6.15 19.37 -2.12
CA THR A 160 -5.71 18.31 -1.19
C THR A 160 -6.62 17.08 -1.29
N VAL A 161 -7.95 17.27 -1.36
CA VAL A 161 -8.92 16.17 -1.53
C VAL A 161 -8.66 15.39 -2.82
N GLU A 162 -8.40 16.05 -3.95
CA GLU A 162 -8.12 15.36 -5.21
C GLU A 162 -6.78 14.61 -5.19
N THR A 163 -5.75 15.18 -4.55
CA THR A 163 -4.48 14.48 -4.31
C THR A 163 -4.71 13.21 -3.50
N LEU A 164 -5.39 13.30 -2.36
CA LEU A 164 -5.68 12.15 -1.49
C LEU A 164 -6.51 11.07 -2.20
N LYS A 165 -7.50 11.45 -3.03
CA LYS A 165 -8.24 10.47 -3.86
C LYS A 165 -7.31 9.70 -4.79
N GLY A 166 -6.33 10.39 -5.38
CA GLY A 166 -5.29 9.78 -6.22
C GLY A 166 -4.43 8.80 -5.43
N ASP A 167 -3.92 9.25 -4.28
CA ASP A 167 -3.04 8.47 -3.40
C ASP A 167 -3.74 7.20 -2.91
N PHE A 168 -4.97 7.31 -2.40
CA PHE A 168 -5.74 6.13 -1.93
C PHE A 168 -6.02 5.13 -3.05
N LYS A 169 -6.37 5.60 -4.26
CA LYS A 169 -6.53 4.70 -5.43
C LYS A 169 -5.23 3.99 -5.80
N GLY A 170 -4.11 4.71 -5.77
CA GLY A 170 -2.78 4.16 -5.99
C GLY A 170 -2.41 3.12 -4.93
N GLY A 171 -2.67 3.42 -3.66
CA GLY A 171 -2.50 2.53 -2.53
C GLY A 171 -3.31 1.24 -2.68
N ILE A 172 -4.58 1.34 -3.07
CA ILE A 172 -5.47 0.17 -3.27
C ILE A 172 -4.88 -0.74 -4.34
N LYS A 173 -4.48 -0.16 -5.48
CA LYS A 173 -3.86 -0.91 -6.57
C LYS A 173 -2.57 -1.60 -6.12
N GLN A 174 -1.73 -0.91 -5.36
CA GLN A 174 -0.50 -1.51 -4.83
C GLN A 174 -0.79 -2.65 -3.86
N ASN A 175 -1.79 -2.52 -2.99
CA ASN A 175 -2.17 -3.61 -2.08
C ASN A 175 -2.78 -4.81 -2.81
N MET A 176 -3.53 -4.61 -3.88
CA MET A 176 -3.99 -5.72 -4.73
C MET A 176 -2.80 -6.47 -5.35
N MET A 177 -1.78 -5.75 -5.81
CA MET A 177 -0.53 -6.37 -6.29
C MET A 177 0.21 -7.10 -5.17
N ASN A 178 0.27 -6.53 -3.96
CA ASN A 178 0.88 -7.16 -2.80
C ASN A 178 0.14 -8.45 -2.40
N LEU A 179 -1.20 -8.47 -2.47
CA LEU A 179 -2.00 -9.65 -2.20
C LEU A 179 -1.71 -10.79 -3.19
N ALA A 180 -1.66 -10.45 -4.48
CA ALA A 180 -1.28 -11.40 -5.53
C ALA A 180 0.15 -11.93 -5.31
N ALA A 181 1.11 -11.04 -5.00
CA ALA A 181 2.49 -11.42 -4.72
C ALA A 181 2.62 -12.29 -3.45
N ALA A 182 1.85 -12.00 -2.40
CA ALA A 182 1.88 -12.75 -1.16
C ALA A 182 1.49 -14.22 -1.35
N THR A 183 0.60 -14.48 -2.31
CA THR A 183 -0.04 -15.78 -2.56
C THR A 183 0.47 -16.47 -3.83
N ALA A 184 1.36 -15.86 -4.60
CA ALA A 184 1.74 -16.32 -5.95
C ALA A 184 2.25 -17.78 -6.03
N ASN A 185 2.85 -18.30 -4.96
CA ASN A 185 3.44 -19.64 -4.91
C ASN A 185 2.59 -20.66 -4.15
N CYS A 186 1.34 -20.34 -3.84
CA CYS A 186 0.46 -21.21 -3.09
C CYS A 186 -1.01 -21.05 -3.44
N THR A 187 -1.82 -22.06 -3.13
CA THR A 187 -3.26 -22.00 -3.25
C THR A 187 -3.87 -21.58 -1.91
N MET A 188 -4.67 -20.52 -1.93
CA MET A 188 -5.55 -20.17 -0.81
C MET A 188 -6.64 -21.23 -0.79
N SER A 189 -6.51 -22.25 0.06
CA SER A 189 -7.53 -23.28 0.18
C SER A 189 -8.84 -22.59 0.53
N ALA A 190 -9.86 -22.72 -0.33
CA ALA A 190 -11.19 -22.20 -0.04
C ALA A 190 -11.60 -22.83 1.29
N ALA A 191 -11.88 -22.00 2.31
CA ALA A 191 -12.41 -22.49 3.56
C ALA A 191 -13.64 -23.35 3.22
N THR A 192 -13.55 -24.66 3.43
CA THR A 192 -14.66 -25.60 3.38
C THR A 192 -15.68 -25.17 4.43
N GLY A 193 -16.57 -24.26 4.03
CA GLY A 193 -17.43 -23.55 4.96
C GLY A 193 -18.24 -22.42 4.33
N SER A 194 -18.71 -22.59 3.09
CA SER A 194 -19.86 -21.84 2.59
C SER A 194 -20.91 -22.85 2.15
N THR A 195 -21.81 -23.21 3.06
CA THR A 195 -23.09 -23.79 2.69
C THR A 195 -23.73 -22.93 1.63
N ALA A 196 -24.12 -23.56 0.52
CA ALA A 196 -24.85 -22.96 -0.56
C ALA A 196 -26.06 -22.17 0.00
N ALA A 197 -26.00 -20.85 -0.07
CA ALA A 197 -27.18 -20.03 0.04
C ALA A 197 -28.05 -20.35 -1.18
N LYS A 198 -29.16 -21.07 -0.94
CA LYS A 198 -30.25 -21.23 -1.90
C LYS A 198 -30.61 -19.86 -2.45
N SER A 199 -30.56 -19.73 -3.78
CA SER A 199 -31.20 -18.66 -4.52
C SER A 199 -32.69 -18.64 -4.17
N VAL A 200 -33.14 -17.61 -3.46
CA VAL A 200 -34.55 -17.20 -3.48
C VAL A 200 -34.66 -16.22 -4.62
N ALA A 201 -35.35 -16.65 -5.67
CA ALA A 201 -35.79 -15.80 -6.76
C ALA A 201 -36.81 -14.78 -6.23
N TYR A 202 -36.62 -13.52 -6.60
CA TYR A 202 -37.69 -12.53 -6.72
C TYR A 202 -37.80 -12.14 -8.18
#